data_AF-A0A084SY95-F1
#
_entry.id   AF-A0A084SY95-F1
#
_cell.length_a   1.000
_cell.length_b   1.000
_cell.length_c   1.000
_cell.angle_alpha   90.00
_cell.angle_beta   90.00
_cell.angle_gamma   90.00
#
_symmetry.space_group_name_H-M   'P 1'
#
loop_
_entity.id
_entity.type
_entity.pdbx_description
1 polymer ?
#
loop_
_entity_poly.entity_id
_entity_poly.type
_entity_poly.pdbx_seq_one_letter_code
_entity_poly.pdbx_strand_id
1 'polypeptide(L)'
;MAFAKRSERLLVLGADWNKVVDDDPNDIGTRTGLKPRGPDEGTRIDGFYVSQVINTNDLHKLAQTGSDHRPVKMTITVPAP
;
A
#
# COMPACT_ATOMS: atom_id res chain seq x y z
N MET A 1 -26.52 2.21 24.05
CA MET A 1 -25.11 1.99 23.66
C MET A 1 -25.11 1.21 22.36
N ALA A 2 -24.60 1.76 21.26
CA ALA A 2 -24.47 1.01 20.02
C ALA A 2 -23.16 0.24 20.05
N PHE A 3 -23.26 -1.09 20.22
CA PHE A 3 -22.14 -2.02 20.17
C PHE A 3 -21.80 -2.25 18.69
N ALA A 4 -20.59 -1.88 18.27
CA ALA A 4 -20.05 -1.92 16.90
C ALA A 4 -20.65 -0.92 15.89
N LYS A 5 -19.96 0.21 15.70
CA LYS A 5 -20.02 0.94 14.42
C LYS A 5 -19.44 0.01 13.35
N ARG A 6 -20.13 -0.12 12.22
CA ARG A 6 -19.65 -0.88 11.06
C ARG A 6 -18.29 -0.31 10.64
N SER A 7 -17.21 -1.09 10.71
CA SER A 7 -15.92 -0.64 10.20
C SER A 7 -16.05 -0.42 8.70
N GLU A 8 -15.55 0.71 8.21
CA GLU A 8 -15.43 0.96 6.78
C GLU A 8 -14.64 -0.19 6.13
N ARG A 9 -14.99 -0.58 4.89
CA ARG A 9 -14.26 -1.65 4.21
C ARG A 9 -12.82 -1.19 3.99
N LEU A 10 -11.89 -1.91 4.59
CA LEU A 10 -10.46 -1.69 4.43
C LEU A 10 -9.98 -2.33 3.12
N LEU A 11 -9.20 -1.58 2.35
CA LEU A 11 -8.66 -2.02 1.06
C LEU A 11 -7.14 -1.80 1.04
N VAL A 12 -6.44 -2.82 0.53
CA VAL A 12 -5.03 -2.78 0.17
C VAL A 12 -4.90 -3.34 -1.24
N LEU A 13 -4.28 -2.58 -2.13
CA LEU A 13 -3.96 -2.98 -3.49
C LEU A 13 -2.44 -3.10 -3.60
N GLY A 14 -1.92 -4.25 -4.02
CA GLY A 14 -0.50 -4.44 -4.31
C GLY A 14 -0.30 -4.77 -5.78
N ALA A 15 0.66 -4.14 -6.43
CA ALA A 15 0.97 -4.36 -7.84
C ALA A 15 2.39 -3.91 -8.22
N ASP A 16 2.83 -4.34 -9.40
CA ASP A 16 3.79 -3.60 -10.21
C ASP A 16 3.03 -2.54 -11.01
N TRP A 17 3.33 -1.27 -10.74
CA TRP A 17 2.67 -0.12 -11.34
C TRP A 17 3.35 0.35 -12.63
N ASN A 18 4.55 -0.15 -12.94
CA ASN A 18 5.42 0.33 -14.03
C ASN A 18 5.71 1.85 -14.03
N LYS A 19 5.34 2.53 -12.94
CA LYS A 19 5.46 3.96 -12.68
C LYS A 19 5.67 4.15 -11.19
N VAL A 20 6.35 5.23 -10.80
CA VAL A 20 6.65 5.50 -9.38
C VAL A 20 5.34 5.61 -8.60
N VAL A 21 5.17 4.75 -7.58
CA VAL A 21 3.90 4.64 -6.83
C VAL A 21 3.53 5.96 -6.15
N ASP A 22 4.50 6.68 -5.57
CA ASP A 22 4.21 7.90 -4.80
C ASP A 22 3.82 9.10 -5.67
N ASP A 23 4.09 9.02 -6.99
CA ASP A 23 3.64 10.02 -7.96
C ASP A 23 2.15 9.84 -8.32
N ASP A 24 1.44 8.94 -7.63
CA ASP A 24 0.04 8.61 -7.85
C ASP A 24 -0.30 8.26 -9.32
N PRO A 25 0.33 7.22 -9.91
CA PRO A 25 0.17 6.92 -11.33
C PRO A 25 -1.29 6.68 -11.72
N ASN A 26 -1.75 7.42 -12.72
CA ASN A 26 -3.13 7.43 -13.21
C ASN A 26 -4.16 7.96 -12.19
N ASP A 27 -3.71 8.79 -11.25
CA ASP A 27 -4.53 9.48 -10.25
C ASP A 27 -5.35 8.50 -9.37
N ILE A 28 -4.80 7.31 -9.10
CA ILE A 28 -5.53 6.24 -8.41
C ILE A 28 -5.89 6.69 -6.99
N GLY A 29 -4.91 7.15 -6.23
CA GLY A 29 -5.07 7.65 -4.88
C GLY A 29 -6.03 8.82 -4.83
N THR A 30 -5.87 9.77 -5.76
CA THR A 30 -6.78 10.92 -5.90
C THR A 30 -8.22 10.50 -6.17
N ARG A 31 -8.46 9.53 -7.06
CA ARG A 31 -9.80 9.07 -7.46
C ARG A 31 -10.47 8.13 -6.46
N THR A 32 -9.68 7.38 -5.71
CA THR A 32 -10.17 6.32 -4.80
C THR A 32 -10.06 6.70 -3.32
N GLY A 33 -9.33 7.77 -3.00
CA GLY A 33 -8.98 8.13 -1.64
C GLY A 33 -7.95 7.20 -0.99
N LEU A 34 -7.28 6.31 -1.73
CA LEU A 34 -6.22 5.46 -1.20
C LEU A 34 -4.89 6.22 -1.12
N LYS A 35 -4.04 5.91 -0.14
CA LYS A 35 -2.69 6.49 -0.06
C LYS A 35 -1.67 5.61 -0.80
N PRO A 36 -0.85 6.17 -1.70
CA PRO A 36 0.23 5.44 -2.35
C PRO A 36 1.35 5.14 -1.34
N ARG A 37 1.98 3.97 -1.48
CA ARG A 37 3.00 3.42 -0.59
C ARG A 37 4.07 2.66 -1.39
N GLY A 38 5.10 3.35 -1.86
CA GLY A 38 6.31 2.72 -2.42
C GLY A 38 7.33 2.27 -1.36
N PRO A 39 8.18 1.25 -1.65
CA PRO A 39 9.26 0.79 -0.78
C PRO A 39 10.25 1.90 -0.42
N ASP A 40 10.83 1.84 0.77
CA ASP A 40 11.79 2.84 1.26
C ASP A 40 13.07 2.97 0.41
N GLU A 41 13.32 2.02 -0.51
CA GLU A 41 14.51 1.96 -1.35
C GLU A 41 14.26 1.58 -2.82
N GLY A 42 15.19 2.03 -3.67
CA GLY A 42 15.26 1.70 -5.09
C GLY A 42 14.14 2.31 -5.93
N THR A 43 13.94 1.78 -7.13
CA THR A 43 12.87 2.21 -8.04
C THR A 43 11.53 1.78 -7.46
N ARG A 44 10.70 2.73 -7.04
CA ARG A 44 9.45 2.54 -6.29
C ARG A 44 8.28 2.26 -7.22
N ILE A 45 8.45 1.33 -8.16
CA ILE A 45 7.41 0.97 -9.16
C ILE A 45 6.55 -0.21 -8.71
N ASP A 46 7.08 -1.07 -7.83
CA ASP A 46 6.31 -2.07 -7.09
C ASP A 46 5.91 -1.47 -5.74
N GLY A 47 4.65 -1.63 -5.34
CA GLY A 47 4.20 -1.06 -4.07
C GLY A 47 2.71 -1.21 -3.86
N PHE A 48 2.17 -0.43 -2.91
CA PHE A 48 0.80 -0.56 -2.47
C PHE A 48 0.00 0.74 -2.56
N TYR A 49 -1.31 0.61 -2.64
CA TYR A 49 -2.28 1.64 -2.26
C TYR A 49 -3.11 1.12 -1.10
N VAL A 50 -3.30 1.93 -0.06
CA VAL A 50 -4.02 1.48 1.15
C VAL A 50 -5.09 2.49 1.58
N SER A 51 -6.14 2.02 2.25
CA SER A 51 -7.13 2.92 2.87
C SER A 51 -6.47 3.89 3.84
N GLN A 52 -6.96 5.12 3.92
CA GLN A 52 -6.37 6.20 4.73
C GLN A 52 -6.18 5.81 6.20
N VAL A 53 -7.15 5.10 6.76
CA VAL A 53 -7.19 4.68 8.17
C VAL A 53 -6.18 3.57 8.52
N ILE A 54 -5.58 2.90 7.53
CA ILE A 54 -4.61 1.82 7.78
C ILE A 54 -3.24 2.44 8.05
N ASN A 55 -2.66 2.26 9.24
CA ASN A 55 -1.26 2.63 9.46
C ASN A 55 -0.33 1.57 8.86
N THR A 56 0.85 1.99 8.42
CA THR A 56 1.78 1.14 7.67
C THR A 56 3.22 1.43 8.08
N ASN A 57 4.01 0.38 8.22
CA ASN A 57 5.42 0.38 8.61
C ASN A 57 6.19 -0.72 7.87
N ASP A 58 7.50 -0.78 8.08
CA ASP A 58 8.40 -1.80 7.53
C ASP A 58 8.24 -1.98 6.00
N LEU A 59 8.20 -0.88 5.25
CA LEU A 59 7.92 -0.88 3.82
C LEU A 59 9.21 -1.03 3.01
N HIS A 60 9.66 -2.27 2.79
CA HIS A 60 10.97 -2.55 2.19
C HIS A 60 10.91 -3.69 1.16
N LYS A 61 11.93 -3.74 0.31
CA LYS A 61 12.14 -4.84 -0.64
C LYS A 61 12.76 -6.04 0.09
N LEU A 62 12.29 -7.24 -0.22
CA LEU A 62 12.88 -8.50 0.22
C LEU A 62 14.02 -8.93 -0.71
N ALA A 63 14.71 -10.01 -0.33
CA ALA A 63 15.74 -10.61 -1.16
C ALA A 63 15.18 -10.98 -2.55
N GLN A 64 15.99 -10.78 -3.59
CA GLN A 64 15.61 -11.05 -4.96
C GLN A 64 15.39 -12.56 -5.18
N THR A 65 14.31 -12.91 -5.89
CA THR A 65 13.93 -14.30 -6.15
C THR A 65 13.82 -14.57 -7.64
N GLY A 66 14.94 -14.83 -8.32
CA GLY A 66 14.96 -15.30 -9.71
C GLY A 66 14.32 -14.39 -10.79
N SER A 67 13.75 -13.25 -10.39
CA SER A 67 13.17 -12.20 -11.24
C SER A 67 13.98 -10.92 -11.05
N ASP A 68 13.94 -10.05 -12.05
CA ASP A 68 14.37 -8.66 -12.02
C ASP A 68 13.58 -7.78 -11.04
N HIS A 69 12.34 -8.16 -10.71
CA HIS A 69 11.57 -7.53 -9.63
C HIS A 69 11.87 -8.17 -8.28
N ARG A 70 11.93 -7.34 -7.23
CA ARG A 70 12.08 -7.79 -5.83
C ARG A 70 10.73 -7.74 -5.13
N PRO A 71 10.32 -8.78 -4.37
CA PRO A 71 9.09 -8.72 -3.58
C PRO A 71 9.11 -7.54 -2.61
N VAL A 72 7.98 -6.85 -2.45
CA VAL A 72 7.85 -5.75 -1.49
C VAL A 72 7.04 -6.21 -0.28
N LYS A 73 7.57 -5.99 0.92
CA LYS A 73 6.89 -6.25 2.18
C LYS A 73 6.41 -4.93 2.78
N MET A 74 5.22 -4.96 3.38
CA MET A 74 4.66 -3.89 4.19
C MET A 74 3.94 -4.52 5.38
N THR A 75 4.21 -3.99 6.57
CA THR A 75 3.42 -4.32 7.76
C THR A 75 2.28 -3.29 7.88
N ILE A 76 1.07 -3.75 8.19
CA ILE A 76 -0.11 -2.90 8.36
C ILE A 76 -0.70 -3.03 9.75
N THR A 77 -1.19 -1.92 10.31
CA THR A 77 -2.01 -1.92 11.52
C THR A 77 -3.46 -1.63 11.13
N VAL A 78 -4.32 -2.61 11.41
CA VAL A 78 -5.77 -2.50 11.21
C VAL A 78 -6.38 -1.84 12.45
N PRO A 79 -7.05 -0.68 12.34
CA PRO A 79 -7.68 -0.04 13.48
C PRO A 79 -8.85 -0.89 14.01
N ALA A 80 -9.05 -0.84 15.32
CA ALA A 80 -10.22 -1.46 15.94
C ALA A 80 -11.51 -0.76 15.47
N PRO A 81 -12.66 -1.47 15.42
CA PRO A 81 -13.96 -0.90 15.05
C PRO A 81 -14.47 0.20 16.00
#